data_AF-A0A523VPA4-F1
#
_entry.id   AF-A0A523VPA4-F1
#
_cell.length_a   1.000
_cell.length_b   1.000
_cell.length_c   1.000
_cell.angle_alpha   90.00
_cell.angle_beta   90.00
_cell.angle_gamma   90.00
#
_symmetry.space_group_name_H-M   'P 1'
#
loop_
_entity.id
_entity.type
_entity.pdbx_description
1 polymer ?
#
loop_
_entity_poly.entity_id
_entity_poly.type
_entity_poly.pdbx_seq_one_letter_code
_entity_poly.pdbx_strand_id
1 'polypeptide(L)'
;MRFRTEEGTELSRFEDILVQCIDDIKAGRSSIEDCLSRYPSLREQLEPLLRIALEIHETPDVKPSPAFKIKARVQLMDQIHDREAGTKRALVRYGSRRKPTQYRRRFSMAGIIIAIVLALSTVGGGTAYASQASLPGDALYPVKLGTEQVRMMLPGDDVAKAERALSFVERRVEEIVALAEAGRVQHMGLAVEKHDDALKRVLARMELAGDGELVAGNITALVGEATAKHLSVLDTVYDMVPDGAKPAITRAREASLKGQQTALAALAWNNPVGATEMNLQAMNGRLNRARTMAEHGNSEEMENALALFKEMGMVGEDIAQIAQEAGISVIEVEELLAQANARHLSILDDLNDRAPHQAGPAIARARQALMNRFRNCLMALANENPARAMEINLTAMRERLGRAEARAEYVEEVESALEQFETMAEFGEEISRMAQEVGKDEEKVEELLIEATSVQLEVLIEVWERVAEQARPAIERVMAKALIRHEKRVRTLEQRGIEAPELPVMPPMVRERVEQRIREQRIWEEREGMLGRTASPGAPGRVSCPRCRS
;
A
#
# COMPACT_ATOMS: atom_id res chain seq x y z
N MET A 1 -30.28 57.61 5.82
CA MET A 1 -29.80 56.22 6.03
C MET A 1 -29.58 55.58 4.66
N ARG A 2 -28.39 55.71 4.10
CA ARG A 2 -27.88 54.98 2.92
C ARG A 2 -26.38 54.84 3.12
N PHE A 3 -25.96 53.75 3.75
CA PHE A 3 -24.56 53.33 3.86
C PHE A 3 -24.59 51.81 4.06
N ARG A 4 -24.74 51.06 2.96
CA ARG A 4 -24.46 49.61 2.84
C ARG A 4 -24.79 49.14 1.42
N THR A 5 -23.99 49.57 0.44
CA THR A 5 -23.99 48.95 -0.89
C THR A 5 -22.61 48.99 -1.54
N GLU A 6 -21.75 49.96 -1.22
CA GLU A 6 -20.43 50.07 -1.88
C GLU A 6 -19.40 49.06 -1.33
N GLU A 7 -19.27 48.90 0.00
CA GLU A 7 -18.29 47.97 0.61
C GLU A 7 -18.48 46.49 0.22
N GLY A 8 -19.73 46.03 0.03
CA GLY A 8 -19.99 44.64 -0.36
C GLY A 8 -19.62 44.32 -1.81
N THR A 9 -19.53 45.34 -2.67
CA THR A 9 -19.20 45.17 -4.10
C THR A 9 -17.69 45.20 -4.32
N GLU A 10 -16.95 45.96 -3.50
CA GLU A 10 -15.47 45.99 -3.55
C GLU A 10 -14.84 44.72 -2.97
N LEU A 11 -15.41 44.15 -1.89
CA LEU A 11 -14.94 42.89 -1.30
C LEU A 11 -15.07 41.72 -2.29
N SER A 12 -16.24 41.55 -2.91
CA SER A 12 -16.49 40.51 -3.92
C SER A 12 -15.56 40.66 -5.11
N ARG A 13 -15.29 41.90 -5.55
CA ARG A 13 -14.40 42.15 -6.68
C ARG A 13 -12.94 41.83 -6.37
N PHE A 14 -12.48 42.04 -5.14
CA PHE A 14 -11.14 41.66 -4.71
C PHE A 14 -10.98 40.14 -4.63
N GLU A 15 -11.97 39.45 -4.07
CA GLU A 15 -12.00 37.98 -3.99
C GLU A 15 -11.95 37.34 -5.38
N ASP A 16 -12.74 37.83 -6.32
CA ASP A 16 -12.75 37.33 -7.71
C ASP A 16 -11.37 37.51 -8.39
N ILE A 17 -10.72 38.66 -8.16
CA ILE A 17 -9.38 38.93 -8.69
C ILE A 17 -8.34 37.99 -8.08
N LEU A 18 -8.42 37.75 -6.76
CA LEU A 18 -7.51 36.84 -6.05
C LEU A 18 -7.66 35.41 -6.57
N VAL A 19 -8.90 34.90 -6.70
CA VAL A 19 -9.18 33.55 -7.21
C VAL A 19 -8.65 33.39 -8.63
N GLN A 20 -8.93 34.36 -9.51
CA GLN A 20 -8.44 34.33 -10.89
C GLN A 20 -6.91 34.29 -10.96
N CYS A 21 -6.22 35.08 -10.13
CA CYS A 21 -4.75 35.05 -10.06
C CYS A 21 -4.21 33.70 -9.56
N ILE A 22 -4.86 33.07 -8.58
CA ILE A 22 -4.48 31.74 -8.08
C ILE A 22 -4.66 30.69 -9.18
N ASP A 23 -5.80 30.68 -9.87
CA ASP A 23 -6.10 29.70 -10.92
C ASP A 23 -5.18 29.82 -12.13
N ASP A 24 -4.83 31.05 -12.53
CA ASP A 24 -3.89 31.29 -13.63
C ASP A 24 -2.46 30.87 -13.28
N ILE A 25 -2.03 31.04 -12.01
CA ILE A 25 -0.71 30.57 -11.56
C ILE A 25 -0.69 29.05 -11.44
N LYS A 26 -1.70 28.43 -10.82
CA LYS A 26 -1.81 26.96 -10.70
C LYS A 26 -1.86 26.26 -12.05
N ALA A 27 -2.49 26.88 -13.06
CA ALA A 27 -2.54 26.35 -14.41
C ALA A 27 -1.31 26.69 -15.28
N GLY A 28 -0.27 27.32 -14.71
CA GLY A 28 0.97 27.68 -15.41
C GLY A 28 0.83 28.78 -16.44
N ARG A 29 -0.29 29.53 -16.45
CA ARG A 29 -0.57 30.61 -17.41
C ARG A 29 0.07 31.95 -17.02
N SER A 30 0.51 32.12 -15.77
CA SER A 30 1.10 33.36 -15.26
C SER A 30 2.00 33.11 -14.05
N SER A 31 3.00 33.95 -13.83
CA SER A 31 3.77 33.98 -12.57
C SER A 31 3.13 34.92 -11.53
N ILE A 32 3.56 34.82 -10.26
CA ILE A 32 3.14 35.75 -9.20
C ILE A 32 3.40 37.21 -9.61
N GLU A 33 4.57 37.50 -10.19
CA GLU A 33 4.93 38.86 -10.61
C GLU A 33 4.06 39.37 -11.78
N ASP A 34 3.63 38.48 -12.68
CA ASP A 34 2.69 38.81 -13.77
C ASP A 34 1.29 39.14 -13.23
N CYS A 35 0.87 38.50 -12.13
CA CYS A 35 -0.38 38.84 -11.44
C CYS A 35 -0.28 40.20 -10.74
N LEU A 36 0.83 40.47 -10.04
CA LEU A 36 1.04 41.73 -9.31
C LEU A 36 1.23 42.94 -10.23
N SER A 37 1.81 42.76 -11.41
CA SER A 37 1.95 43.82 -12.42
C SER A 37 0.62 44.15 -13.12
N ARG A 38 -0.28 43.17 -13.26
CA ARG A 38 -1.64 43.38 -13.81
C ARG A 38 -2.56 44.18 -12.88
N TYR A 39 -2.33 44.13 -11.57
CA TYR A 39 -3.12 44.87 -10.58
C TYR A 39 -2.25 45.72 -9.63
N PRO A 40 -1.60 46.80 -10.12
CA PRO A 40 -0.64 47.56 -9.32
C PRO A 40 -1.23 48.19 -8.05
N SER A 41 -2.50 48.59 -8.08
CA SER A 41 -3.19 49.21 -6.95
C SER A 41 -3.55 48.22 -5.83
N LEU A 42 -3.49 46.91 -6.09
CA LEU A 42 -3.83 45.85 -5.12
C LEU A 42 -2.59 45.04 -4.70
N ARG A 43 -1.40 45.43 -5.16
CA ARG A 43 -0.15 44.67 -5.00
C ARG A 43 0.16 44.33 -3.54
N GLU A 44 0.07 45.31 -2.65
CA GLU A 44 0.36 45.12 -1.21
C GLU A 44 -0.61 44.16 -0.52
N GLN A 45 -1.84 44.00 -1.04
CA GLN A 45 -2.84 43.09 -0.48
C GLN A 45 -2.79 41.71 -1.15
N LEU A 46 -2.53 41.65 -2.46
CA LEU A 46 -2.49 40.40 -3.23
C LEU A 46 -1.22 39.59 -2.96
N GLU A 47 -0.05 40.21 -2.84
CA GLU A 47 1.22 39.50 -2.70
C GLU A 47 1.26 38.52 -1.52
N PRO A 48 0.94 38.91 -0.27
CA PRO A 48 0.97 37.98 0.86
C PRO A 48 -0.07 36.87 0.71
N LEU A 49 -1.25 37.17 0.18
CA LEU A 49 -2.32 36.19 0.00
C LEU A 49 -2.01 35.17 -1.10
N LEU A 50 -1.40 35.59 -2.21
CA LEU A 50 -0.97 34.69 -3.28
C LEU A 50 0.15 33.75 -2.80
N ARG A 51 1.12 34.28 -2.03
CA ARG A 51 2.19 33.44 -1.46
C ARG A 51 1.61 32.38 -0.52
N ILE A 52 0.72 32.78 0.40
CA ILE A 52 0.06 31.85 1.32
C ILE A 52 -0.82 30.85 0.56
N ALA A 53 -1.62 31.30 -0.40
CA ALA A 53 -2.52 30.42 -1.16
C ALA A 53 -1.79 29.40 -2.05
N LEU A 54 -0.58 29.73 -2.51
CA LEU A 54 0.27 28.82 -3.28
C LEU A 54 1.12 27.89 -2.39
N GLU A 55 1.38 28.29 -1.14
CA GLU A 55 2.00 27.43 -0.11
C GLU A 55 0.99 26.47 0.54
N ILE A 56 -0.31 26.79 0.53
CA ILE A 56 -1.37 25.88 0.94
C ILE A 56 -1.54 24.81 -0.15
N HIS A 57 -0.89 23.67 0.07
CA HIS A 57 -1.26 22.44 -0.63
C HIS A 57 -2.74 22.16 -0.41
N GLU A 58 -3.46 21.78 -1.47
CA GLU A 58 -4.84 21.32 -1.38
C GLU A 58 -4.91 20.19 -0.34
N THR A 59 -5.37 20.53 0.87
CA THR A 59 -5.78 19.50 1.80
C THR A 59 -6.93 18.77 1.09
N PRO A 60 -6.85 17.45 0.93
CA PRO A 60 -7.93 16.71 0.31
C PRO A 60 -9.22 17.07 1.04
N ASP A 61 -10.25 17.47 0.30
CA ASP A 61 -11.60 17.70 0.82
C ASP A 61 -11.92 16.56 1.79
N VAL A 62 -11.90 16.84 3.10
CA VAL A 62 -12.07 15.82 4.15
C VAL A 62 -13.56 15.48 4.22
N LYS A 63 -14.08 14.96 3.12
CA LYS A 63 -15.26 14.13 3.12
C LYS A 63 -14.83 12.81 3.76
N PRO A 64 -15.49 12.38 4.85
CA PRO A 64 -15.17 11.10 5.44
C PRO A 64 -15.23 10.02 4.37
N SER A 65 -14.17 9.21 4.27
CA SER A 65 -14.08 8.16 3.27
C SER A 65 -15.30 7.23 3.40
N PRO A 66 -15.78 6.59 2.32
CA PRO A 66 -16.87 5.63 2.41
C PRO A 66 -16.64 4.58 3.52
N ALA A 67 -15.40 4.10 3.67
CA ALA A 67 -15.01 3.20 4.76
C ALA A 67 -15.18 3.83 6.15
N PHE A 68 -14.81 5.10 6.33
CA PHE A 68 -15.05 5.83 7.58
C PHE A 68 -16.55 6.02 7.84
N LYS A 69 -17.35 6.38 6.82
CA LYS A 69 -18.80 6.56 6.97
C LYS A 69 -19.50 5.27 7.37
N ILE A 70 -19.10 4.15 6.76
CA ILE A 70 -19.59 2.81 7.10
C ILE A 70 -19.21 2.47 8.55
N LYS A 71 -17.92 2.62 8.92
CA LYS A 71 -17.45 2.34 10.30
C LYS A 71 -18.16 3.22 11.34
N ALA A 72 -18.28 4.51 11.10
CA ALA A 72 -18.96 5.46 11.98
C ALA A 72 -20.46 5.14 12.12
N ARG A 73 -21.12 4.72 11.04
CA ARG A 73 -22.52 4.31 11.07
C ARG A 73 -22.72 3.01 11.83
N VAL A 74 -21.82 2.04 11.67
CA VAL A 74 -21.86 0.78 12.43
C VAL A 74 -21.70 1.05 13.92
N GLN A 75 -20.68 1.84 14.31
CA GLN A 75 -20.46 2.22 15.71
C GLN A 75 -21.67 2.95 16.31
N LEU A 76 -22.32 3.83 15.53
CA LEU A 76 -23.54 4.50 15.94
C LEU A 76 -24.72 3.53 16.12
N MET A 77 -24.90 2.58 15.21
CA MET A 77 -26.00 1.61 15.26
C MET A 77 -25.81 0.58 16.38
N ASP A 78 -24.57 0.22 16.71
CA ASP A 78 -24.27 -0.65 17.84
C ASP A 78 -24.67 0.01 19.18
N GLN A 79 -24.36 1.30 19.33
CA GLN A 79 -24.80 2.11 20.48
C GLN A 79 -26.31 2.31 20.57
N ILE A 80 -27.04 2.19 19.45
CA ILE A 80 -28.50 2.26 19.41
C ILE A 80 -29.12 0.91 19.81
N HIS A 81 -28.56 -0.21 19.35
CA HIS A 81 -29.06 -1.54 19.70
C HIS A 81 -28.82 -1.91 21.17
N ASP A 82 -27.74 -1.43 21.80
CA ASP A 82 -27.53 -1.54 23.26
C ASP A 82 -28.60 -0.82 24.09
N ARG A 83 -29.40 0.08 23.48
CA ARG A 83 -30.54 0.76 24.12
C ARG A 83 -31.90 0.10 23.86
N GLU A 84 -32.02 -0.84 22.92
CA GLU A 84 -33.31 -1.39 22.47
C GLU A 84 -33.50 -2.89 22.78
N ALA A 85 -32.90 -3.40 23.87
CA ALA A 85 -33.29 -4.69 24.43
C ALA A 85 -34.58 -4.56 25.28
N GLY A 86 -35.72 -4.32 24.63
CA GLY A 86 -37.00 -4.21 25.32
C GLY A 86 -38.23 -4.34 24.42
N THR A 87 -38.97 -5.45 24.60
CA THR A 87 -40.39 -5.68 24.21
C THR A 87 -40.70 -6.19 22.79
N LYS A 88 -40.45 -7.50 22.59
CA LYS A 88 -41.25 -8.30 21.66
C LYS A 88 -42.57 -8.72 22.34
N ARG A 89 -43.73 -8.19 21.90
CA ARG A 89 -45.03 -8.92 21.80
C ARG A 89 -46.21 -8.03 21.37
N ALA A 90 -47.15 -8.68 20.68
CA ALA A 90 -48.45 -8.22 20.13
C ALA A 90 -48.32 -7.44 18.81
N LEU A 91 -48.70 -7.99 17.65
CA LEU A 91 -50.08 -8.39 17.33
C LEU A 91 -50.13 -9.55 16.33
N VAL A 92 -50.68 -10.68 16.79
CA VAL A 92 -51.24 -11.74 15.95
C VAL A 92 -52.66 -12.01 16.44
N ARG A 93 -53.67 -11.60 15.66
CA ARG A 93 -54.93 -12.36 15.41
C ARG A 93 -56.00 -11.54 14.68
N TYR A 94 -56.37 -12.01 13.49
CA TYR A 94 -57.72 -12.33 12.99
C TYR A 94 -57.58 -12.52 11.46
N GLY A 95 -58.18 -13.48 10.75
CA GLY A 95 -59.10 -14.55 11.06
C GLY A 95 -59.35 -15.28 9.74
N SER A 96 -59.29 -16.61 9.78
CA SER A 96 -59.54 -17.51 8.66
C SER A 96 -61.01 -17.50 8.22
N ARG A 97 -61.28 -17.39 6.91
CA ARG A 97 -62.46 -17.98 6.24
C ARG A 97 -62.09 -18.46 4.84
N ARG A 98 -62.01 -19.78 4.66
CA ARG A 98 -62.14 -20.49 3.36
C ARG A 98 -63.64 -20.58 3.02
N LYS A 99 -64.14 -20.80 1.79
CA LYS A 99 -63.79 -21.70 0.66
C LYS A 99 -64.48 -21.16 -0.65
N PRO A 100 -64.69 -21.94 -1.74
CA PRO A 100 -63.76 -22.43 -2.77
C PRO A 100 -64.20 -22.10 -4.23
N THR A 101 -63.43 -22.60 -5.21
CA THR A 101 -63.70 -22.69 -6.68
C THR A 101 -63.45 -21.38 -7.46
N GLN A 102 -62.97 -21.34 -8.70
CA GLN A 102 -62.97 -22.28 -9.81
C GLN A 102 -61.89 -21.85 -10.85
N TYR A 103 -61.31 -22.84 -11.54
CA TYR A 103 -60.26 -22.71 -12.56
C TYR A 103 -60.71 -21.88 -13.77
N ARG A 104 -60.07 -20.73 -14.06
CA ARG A 104 -60.08 -20.10 -15.39
C ARG A 104 -58.69 -19.52 -15.70
N ARG A 105 -58.05 -20.08 -16.73
CA ARG A 105 -56.93 -19.46 -17.46
C ARG A 105 -57.29 -18.02 -17.82
N ARG A 106 -56.57 -17.05 -17.25
CA ARG A 106 -56.52 -15.66 -17.72
C ARG A 106 -55.08 -15.18 -17.57
N PHE A 107 -54.63 -14.46 -18.59
CA PHE A 107 -53.29 -13.92 -18.76
C PHE A 107 -52.73 -13.36 -17.44
N SER A 108 -51.50 -13.78 -17.15
CA SER A 108 -50.77 -13.46 -15.92
C SER A 108 -50.80 -11.96 -15.63
N MET A 109 -51.09 -11.59 -14.38
CA MET A 109 -50.87 -10.25 -13.82
C MET A 109 -49.46 -9.70 -14.12
N ALA A 110 -48.48 -10.57 -14.40
CA ALA A 110 -47.15 -10.17 -14.85
C ALA A 110 -47.16 -9.44 -16.21
N GLY A 111 -48.07 -9.80 -17.12
CA GLY A 111 -48.20 -9.13 -18.42
C GLY A 111 -48.76 -7.71 -18.29
N ILE A 112 -49.62 -7.46 -17.30
CA ILE A 112 -50.19 -6.14 -17.02
C ILE A 112 -49.12 -5.24 -16.36
N ILE A 113 -48.29 -5.77 -15.47
CA ILE A 113 -47.17 -5.02 -14.86
C ILE A 113 -46.12 -4.68 -15.92
N ILE A 114 -45.77 -5.61 -16.81
CA ILE A 114 -44.86 -5.36 -17.94
C ILE A 114 -45.44 -4.31 -18.89
N ALA A 115 -46.74 -4.37 -19.19
CA ALA A 115 -47.41 -3.39 -20.04
C ALA A 115 -47.50 -2.00 -19.38
N ILE A 116 -47.69 -1.91 -18.06
CA ILE A 116 -47.69 -0.64 -17.32
C ILE A 116 -46.27 -0.04 -17.25
N VAL A 117 -45.24 -0.87 -17.06
CA VAL A 117 -43.83 -0.42 -17.09
C VAL A 117 -43.43 0.05 -18.49
N LEU A 118 -43.88 -0.64 -19.55
CA LEU A 118 -43.70 -0.22 -20.95
C LEU A 118 -44.53 1.03 -21.32
N ALA A 119 -45.75 1.16 -20.81
CA ALA A 119 -46.60 2.33 -21.05
C ALA A 119 -46.14 3.58 -20.28
N LEU A 120 -45.48 3.42 -19.13
CA LEU A 120 -44.88 4.52 -18.38
C LEU A 120 -43.51 4.94 -18.91
N SER A 121 -42.85 4.12 -19.73
CA SER A 121 -41.57 4.46 -20.35
C SER A 121 -41.69 5.24 -21.66
N THR A 122 -42.90 5.39 -22.22
CA THR A 122 -43.14 6.21 -23.42
C THR A 122 -43.37 7.70 -23.13
N VAL A 123 -43.48 8.12 -21.87
CA VAL A 123 -43.74 9.54 -21.51
C VAL A 123 -42.62 10.20 -20.69
N GLY A 124 -41.55 9.49 -20.33
CA GLY A 124 -40.36 10.12 -19.75
C GLY A 124 -39.49 9.13 -18.99
N GLY A 125 -38.17 9.37 -18.98
CA GLY A 125 -37.16 8.50 -18.37
C GLY A 125 -37.26 8.24 -16.85
N GLY A 126 -38.43 8.42 -16.23
CA GLY A 126 -38.65 8.27 -14.80
C GLY A 126 -38.48 6.84 -14.27
N THR A 127 -38.83 5.81 -15.05
CA THR A 127 -38.61 4.40 -14.63
C THR A 127 -37.13 3.99 -14.72
N ALA A 128 -36.40 4.51 -15.71
CA ALA A 128 -34.95 4.31 -15.85
C ALA A 128 -34.16 5.07 -14.78
N TYR A 129 -34.64 6.24 -14.35
CA TYR A 129 -34.06 7.00 -13.24
C TYR A 129 -34.37 6.32 -11.89
N ALA A 130 -35.61 5.88 -11.67
CA ALA A 130 -36.02 5.18 -10.46
C ALA A 130 -35.35 3.80 -10.30
N SER A 131 -34.99 3.12 -11.40
CA SER A 131 -34.27 1.84 -11.32
C SER A 131 -32.81 1.97 -10.92
N GLN A 132 -32.19 3.16 -11.01
CA GLN A 132 -30.77 3.33 -10.66
C GLN A 132 -30.47 2.99 -9.20
N ALA A 133 -31.40 3.30 -8.29
CA ALA A 133 -31.29 2.98 -6.87
C ALA A 133 -31.68 1.55 -6.51
N SER A 134 -32.16 0.74 -7.47
CA SER A 134 -32.58 -0.63 -7.19
C SER A 134 -31.39 -1.54 -6.91
N LEU A 135 -31.54 -2.40 -5.90
CA LEU A 135 -30.58 -3.41 -5.48
C LEU A 135 -30.96 -4.80 -6.00
N PRO A 136 -30.00 -5.75 -6.04
CA PRO A 136 -30.29 -7.16 -6.27
C PRO A 136 -31.46 -7.66 -5.40
N GLY A 137 -32.47 -8.23 -6.05
CA GLY A 137 -33.73 -8.67 -5.44
C GLY A 137 -34.88 -7.67 -5.53
N ASP A 138 -34.62 -6.41 -5.92
CA ASP A 138 -35.67 -5.41 -6.14
C ASP A 138 -36.36 -5.60 -7.50
N ALA A 139 -37.65 -5.24 -7.57
CA ALA A 139 -38.47 -5.43 -8.76
C ALA A 139 -37.93 -4.71 -10.01
N LEU A 140 -37.26 -3.56 -9.85
CA LEU A 140 -36.71 -2.76 -10.94
C LEU A 140 -35.25 -3.11 -11.28
N TYR A 141 -34.61 -4.04 -10.57
CA TYR A 141 -33.21 -4.41 -10.82
C TYR A 141 -32.96 -4.98 -12.23
N PRO A 142 -33.83 -5.83 -12.81
CA PRO A 142 -33.67 -6.25 -14.20
C PRO A 142 -33.75 -5.09 -15.19
N VAL A 143 -34.54 -4.04 -14.88
CA VAL A 143 -34.61 -2.83 -15.70
C VAL A 143 -33.29 -2.06 -15.62
N LYS A 144 -32.66 -1.95 -14.44
CA LYS A 144 -31.32 -1.37 -14.28
C LYS A 144 -30.31 -2.09 -15.19
N LEU A 145 -30.19 -3.41 -15.07
CA LEU A 145 -29.28 -4.20 -15.91
C LEU A 145 -29.55 -4.03 -17.41
N GLY A 146 -30.83 -3.97 -17.82
CA GLY A 146 -31.22 -3.70 -19.21
C GLY A 146 -30.73 -2.33 -19.70
N THR A 147 -30.86 -1.28 -18.89
CA THR A 147 -30.37 0.06 -19.24
C THR A 147 -28.84 0.12 -19.31
N GLU A 148 -28.14 -0.61 -18.45
CA GLU A 148 -26.68 -0.73 -18.47
C GLU A 148 -26.19 -1.45 -19.73
N GLN A 149 -26.90 -2.51 -20.16
CA GLN A 149 -26.60 -3.22 -21.39
C GLN A 149 -26.78 -2.33 -22.64
N VAL A 150 -27.83 -1.52 -22.70
CA VAL A 150 -28.00 -0.53 -23.78
C VAL A 150 -26.89 0.51 -23.74
N ARG A 151 -26.51 0.99 -22.54
CA ARG A 151 -25.38 1.93 -22.38
C ARG A 151 -24.06 1.34 -22.87
N MET A 152 -23.85 0.03 -22.79
CA MET A 152 -22.68 -0.64 -23.38
C MET A 152 -22.69 -0.69 -24.92
N MET A 153 -23.87 -0.66 -25.55
CA MET A 153 -24.00 -0.66 -27.01
C MET A 153 -23.75 0.70 -27.65
N LEU A 154 -23.65 1.77 -26.85
CA LEU A 154 -23.35 3.10 -27.38
C LEU A 154 -21.99 3.11 -28.11
N PRO A 155 -21.88 3.84 -29.24
CA PRO A 155 -20.63 4.00 -29.97
C PRO A 155 -19.49 4.51 -29.07
N GLY A 156 -18.27 4.14 -29.41
CA GLY A 156 -17.07 4.52 -28.68
C GLY A 156 -15.91 3.56 -28.97
N ASP A 157 -14.69 4.03 -28.73
CA ASP A 157 -13.49 3.21 -28.74
C ASP A 157 -13.45 2.24 -27.53
N ASP A 158 -12.41 1.43 -27.43
CA ASP A 158 -12.30 0.44 -26.36
C ASP A 158 -12.04 1.08 -24.99
N VAL A 159 -11.39 2.24 -24.95
CA VAL A 159 -11.18 3.03 -23.73
C VAL A 159 -12.51 3.54 -23.17
N ALA A 160 -13.34 4.20 -23.98
CA ALA A 160 -14.66 4.65 -23.57
C ALA A 160 -15.60 3.50 -23.16
N LYS A 161 -15.39 2.29 -23.71
CA LYS A 161 -16.11 1.08 -23.29
C LYS A 161 -15.58 0.53 -21.97
N ALA A 162 -14.27 0.56 -21.75
CA ALA A 162 -13.63 0.19 -20.49
C ALA A 162 -14.08 1.12 -19.35
N GLU A 163 -14.10 2.44 -19.57
CA GLU A 163 -14.60 3.44 -18.60
C GLU A 163 -16.07 3.20 -18.24
N ARG A 164 -16.92 2.95 -19.25
CA ARG A 164 -18.33 2.60 -19.01
C ARG A 164 -18.45 1.33 -18.17
N ALA A 165 -17.67 0.30 -18.50
CA ALA A 165 -17.65 -0.95 -17.75
C ALA A 165 -17.14 -0.74 -16.31
N LEU A 166 -16.13 0.09 -16.10
CA LEU A 166 -15.58 0.44 -14.79
C LEU A 166 -16.66 1.10 -13.92
N SER A 167 -17.44 2.02 -14.51
CA SER A 167 -18.58 2.63 -13.79
C SER A 167 -19.64 1.61 -13.34
N PHE A 168 -19.74 0.44 -13.99
CA PHE A 168 -20.60 -0.65 -13.51
C PHE A 168 -19.96 -1.41 -12.37
N VAL A 169 -18.64 -1.66 -12.43
CA VAL A 169 -17.87 -2.28 -11.33
C VAL A 169 -18.05 -1.47 -10.05
N GLU A 170 -17.84 -0.16 -10.12
CA GLU A 170 -18.00 0.76 -8.97
C GLU A 170 -19.43 0.70 -8.40
N ARG A 171 -20.45 0.76 -9.26
CA ARG A 171 -21.85 0.59 -8.82
C ARG A 171 -22.09 -0.76 -8.15
N ARG A 172 -21.46 -1.85 -8.60
CA ARG A 172 -21.62 -3.15 -7.95
C ARG A 172 -21.04 -3.15 -6.54
N VAL A 173 -19.92 -2.46 -6.32
CA VAL A 173 -19.35 -2.30 -4.97
C VAL A 173 -20.28 -1.48 -4.08
N GLU A 174 -20.86 -0.39 -4.59
CA GLU A 174 -21.88 0.38 -3.87
C GLU A 174 -23.09 -0.46 -3.48
N GLU A 175 -23.56 -1.33 -4.38
CA GLU A 175 -24.66 -2.24 -4.07
C GLU A 175 -24.29 -3.32 -3.06
N ILE A 176 -23.06 -3.85 -3.12
CA ILE A 176 -22.55 -4.80 -2.13
C ILE A 176 -22.57 -4.15 -0.74
N VAL A 177 -22.12 -2.89 -0.63
CA VAL A 177 -22.20 -2.10 0.60
C VAL A 177 -23.65 -1.93 1.04
N ALA A 178 -24.54 -1.48 0.16
CA ALA A 178 -25.94 -1.24 0.50
C ALA A 178 -26.68 -2.53 0.93
N LEU A 179 -26.36 -3.67 0.32
CA LEU A 179 -26.89 -4.97 0.72
C LEU A 179 -26.38 -5.41 2.09
N ALA A 180 -25.11 -5.15 2.40
CA ALA A 180 -24.54 -5.42 3.72
C ALA A 180 -25.19 -4.56 4.79
N GLU A 181 -25.33 -3.25 4.56
CA GLU A 181 -26.01 -2.32 5.47
C GLU A 181 -27.49 -2.70 5.69
N ALA A 182 -28.17 -3.16 4.65
CA ALA A 182 -29.58 -3.58 4.73
C ALA A 182 -29.76 -5.01 5.29
N GLY A 183 -28.68 -5.73 5.62
CA GLY A 183 -28.74 -7.14 6.04
C GLY A 183 -29.30 -8.10 4.98
N ARG A 184 -29.34 -7.69 3.70
CA ARG A 184 -29.91 -8.44 2.57
C ARG A 184 -28.89 -9.40 1.94
N VAL A 185 -28.22 -10.18 2.79
CA VAL A 185 -27.08 -11.03 2.41
C VAL A 185 -27.42 -12.09 1.36
N GLN A 186 -28.68 -12.53 1.29
CA GLN A 186 -29.15 -13.50 0.29
C GLN A 186 -29.04 -13.01 -1.16
N HIS A 187 -28.95 -11.69 -1.38
CA HIS A 187 -28.79 -11.12 -2.72
C HIS A 187 -27.35 -10.69 -3.04
N MET A 188 -26.44 -10.84 -2.09
CA MET A 188 -25.03 -10.45 -2.22
C MET A 188 -24.30 -11.24 -3.32
N GLY A 189 -24.63 -12.53 -3.46
CA GLY A 189 -24.03 -13.38 -4.48
C GLY A 189 -24.21 -12.84 -5.90
N LEU A 190 -25.39 -12.30 -6.22
CA LEU A 190 -25.67 -11.72 -7.53
C LEU A 190 -24.93 -10.40 -7.75
N ALA A 191 -24.80 -9.57 -6.71
CA ALA A 191 -24.02 -8.32 -6.79
C ALA A 191 -22.55 -8.61 -7.10
N VAL A 192 -21.97 -9.59 -6.41
CA VAL A 192 -20.59 -10.06 -6.59
C VAL A 192 -20.37 -10.68 -7.97
N GLU A 193 -21.30 -11.52 -8.44
CA GLU A 193 -21.23 -12.10 -9.79
C GLU A 193 -21.19 -10.99 -10.85
N LYS A 194 -22.08 -9.99 -10.72
CA LYS A 194 -22.13 -8.87 -11.68
C LYS A 194 -20.92 -7.96 -11.56
N HIS A 195 -20.30 -7.86 -10.39
CA HIS A 195 -19.03 -7.15 -10.19
C HIS A 195 -17.91 -7.83 -10.99
N ASP A 196 -17.77 -9.15 -10.83
CA ASP A 196 -16.80 -9.95 -11.57
C ASP A 196 -17.02 -9.89 -13.09
N ASP A 197 -18.28 -10.02 -13.55
CA ASP A 197 -18.63 -9.87 -14.97
C ASP A 197 -18.25 -8.50 -15.53
N ALA A 198 -18.49 -7.43 -14.77
CA ALA A 198 -18.16 -6.07 -15.19
C ALA A 198 -16.64 -5.85 -15.21
N LEU A 199 -15.92 -6.36 -14.23
CA LEU A 199 -14.47 -6.23 -14.16
C LEU A 199 -13.79 -7.01 -15.29
N LYS A 200 -14.26 -8.22 -15.61
CA LYS A 200 -13.80 -8.97 -16.79
C LYS A 200 -13.99 -8.20 -18.09
N ARG A 201 -15.11 -7.47 -18.23
CA ARG A 201 -15.33 -6.60 -19.39
C ARG A 201 -14.36 -5.41 -19.42
N VAL A 202 -14.04 -4.82 -18.27
CA VAL A 202 -13.02 -3.75 -18.17
C VAL A 202 -11.68 -4.28 -18.68
N LEU A 203 -11.20 -5.39 -18.11
CA LEU A 203 -9.90 -5.98 -18.46
C LEU A 203 -9.82 -6.38 -19.95
N ALA A 204 -10.86 -7.01 -20.49
CA ALA A 204 -10.90 -7.36 -21.91
C ALA A 204 -10.88 -6.12 -22.83
N ARG A 205 -11.49 -5.00 -22.42
CA ARG A 205 -11.46 -3.75 -23.19
C ARG A 205 -10.11 -3.04 -23.08
N MET A 206 -9.45 -3.11 -21.92
CA MET A 206 -8.10 -2.62 -21.75
C MET A 206 -7.11 -3.37 -22.64
N GLU A 207 -7.23 -4.69 -22.72
CA GLU A 207 -6.40 -5.53 -23.60
C GLU A 207 -6.54 -5.13 -25.07
N LEU A 208 -7.78 -4.95 -25.55
CA LEU A 208 -8.05 -4.46 -26.91
C LEU A 208 -7.57 -3.02 -27.15
N ALA A 209 -7.55 -2.18 -26.11
CA ALA A 209 -7.01 -0.83 -26.20
C ALA A 209 -5.46 -0.78 -26.18
N GLY A 210 -4.81 -1.86 -25.72
CA GLY A 210 -3.36 -1.98 -25.54
C GLY A 210 -2.53 -2.05 -26.83
N ASP A 211 -3.17 -2.20 -28.00
CA ASP A 211 -2.52 -2.06 -29.31
C ASP A 211 -2.23 -0.58 -29.69
N GLY A 212 -2.62 0.39 -28.85
CA GLY A 212 -2.39 1.83 -29.05
C GLY A 212 -1.52 2.45 -27.94
N GLU A 213 -0.32 2.89 -28.31
CA GLU A 213 0.87 3.22 -27.50
C GLU A 213 0.72 4.28 -26.38
N LEU A 214 -0.41 4.99 -26.25
CA LEU A 214 -0.54 6.09 -25.25
C LEU A 214 -1.91 6.17 -24.54
N VAL A 215 -2.98 5.60 -25.11
CA VAL A 215 -4.35 5.80 -24.56
C VAL A 215 -4.69 4.77 -23.46
N ALA A 216 -3.99 3.62 -23.44
CA ALA A 216 -4.18 2.61 -22.41
C ALA A 216 -3.72 3.06 -21.01
N GLY A 217 -2.71 3.94 -20.91
CA GLY A 217 -2.12 4.37 -19.63
C GLY A 217 -3.10 5.04 -18.66
N ASN A 218 -4.02 5.87 -19.15
CA ASN A 218 -4.98 6.55 -18.28
C ASN A 218 -6.05 5.59 -17.74
N ILE A 219 -6.55 4.68 -18.57
CA ILE A 219 -7.56 3.71 -18.13
C ILE A 219 -6.94 2.62 -17.25
N THR A 220 -5.70 2.18 -17.49
CA THR A 220 -4.99 1.24 -16.59
C THR A 220 -4.80 1.85 -15.21
N ALA A 221 -4.37 3.11 -15.14
CA ALA A 221 -4.28 3.87 -13.89
C ALA A 221 -5.63 3.94 -13.15
N LEU A 222 -6.72 4.32 -13.84
CA LEU A 222 -8.07 4.38 -13.25
C LEU A 222 -8.54 3.03 -12.71
N VAL A 223 -8.26 1.94 -13.42
CA VAL A 223 -8.63 0.59 -12.98
C VAL A 223 -7.80 0.16 -11.77
N GLY A 224 -6.50 0.47 -11.75
CA GLY A 224 -5.62 0.24 -10.60
C GLY A 224 -6.11 0.96 -9.34
N GLU A 225 -6.44 2.25 -9.47
CA GLU A 225 -6.97 3.05 -8.35
C GLU A 225 -8.33 2.53 -7.86
N ALA A 226 -9.27 2.30 -8.79
CA ALA A 226 -10.61 1.82 -8.45
C ALA A 226 -10.57 0.47 -7.75
N THR A 227 -9.77 -0.48 -8.25
CA THR A 227 -9.64 -1.81 -7.65
C THR A 227 -8.94 -1.79 -6.29
N ALA A 228 -7.92 -0.94 -6.08
CA ALA A 228 -7.32 -0.72 -4.77
C ALA A 228 -8.34 -0.17 -3.76
N LYS A 229 -9.17 0.78 -4.17
CA LYS A 229 -10.28 1.30 -3.36
C LYS A 229 -11.33 0.22 -3.07
N HIS A 230 -11.69 -0.60 -4.07
CA HIS A 230 -12.62 -1.71 -3.89
C HIS A 230 -12.12 -2.68 -2.82
N LEU A 231 -10.83 -3.02 -2.80
CA LEU A 231 -10.27 -3.90 -1.75
C LEU A 231 -10.49 -3.33 -0.35
N SER A 232 -10.27 -2.04 -0.14
CA SER A 232 -10.50 -1.39 1.16
C SER A 232 -11.99 -1.37 1.56
N VAL A 233 -12.89 -1.13 0.62
CA VAL A 233 -14.34 -1.15 0.89
C VAL A 233 -14.82 -2.58 1.17
N LEU A 234 -14.41 -3.54 0.36
CA LEU A 234 -14.80 -4.94 0.48
C LEU A 234 -14.25 -5.59 1.75
N ASP A 235 -13.08 -5.16 2.24
CA ASP A 235 -12.60 -5.52 3.58
C ASP A 235 -13.56 -5.07 4.68
N THR A 236 -14.06 -3.83 4.59
CA THR A 236 -15.02 -3.30 5.57
C THR A 236 -16.33 -4.08 5.50
N VAL A 237 -16.80 -4.39 4.29
CA VAL A 237 -18.00 -5.22 4.11
C VAL A 237 -17.77 -6.64 4.66
N TYR A 238 -16.59 -7.23 4.45
CA TYR A 238 -16.24 -8.55 4.97
C TYR A 238 -16.40 -8.63 6.49
N ASP A 239 -15.99 -7.56 7.19
CA ASP A 239 -16.07 -7.49 8.66
C ASP A 239 -17.52 -7.34 9.17
N MET A 240 -18.43 -6.81 8.34
CA MET A 240 -19.83 -6.57 8.71
C MET A 240 -20.76 -7.76 8.46
N VAL A 241 -20.43 -8.60 7.48
CA VAL A 241 -21.35 -9.64 7.00
C VAL A 241 -21.22 -10.94 7.83
N PRO A 242 -22.31 -11.70 8.01
CA PRO A 242 -22.26 -13.00 8.66
C PRO A 242 -21.40 -13.99 7.87
N ASP A 243 -20.90 -15.03 8.55
CA ASP A 243 -19.97 -16.00 7.96
C ASP A 243 -20.48 -16.67 6.67
N GLY A 244 -21.79 -16.88 6.54
CA GLY A 244 -22.39 -17.43 5.31
C GLY A 244 -22.24 -16.53 4.08
N ALA A 245 -22.00 -15.23 4.25
CA ALA A 245 -21.82 -14.26 3.17
C ALA A 245 -20.35 -13.91 2.90
N LYS A 246 -19.45 -14.18 3.85
CA LYS A 246 -17.99 -13.97 3.70
C LYS A 246 -17.42 -14.59 2.41
N PRO A 247 -17.78 -15.82 1.97
CA PRO A 247 -17.26 -16.38 0.73
C PRO A 247 -17.60 -15.57 -0.52
N ALA A 248 -18.74 -14.88 -0.55
CA ALA A 248 -19.09 -14.02 -1.68
C ALA A 248 -18.18 -12.78 -1.70
N ILE A 249 -17.96 -12.16 -0.54
CA ILE A 249 -17.08 -11.00 -0.44
C ILE A 249 -15.62 -11.37 -0.72
N THR A 250 -15.15 -12.54 -0.29
CA THR A 250 -13.82 -13.05 -0.64
C THR A 250 -13.63 -13.13 -2.16
N ARG A 251 -14.60 -13.66 -2.91
CA ARG A 251 -14.53 -13.68 -4.38
C ARG A 251 -14.45 -12.28 -4.99
N ALA A 252 -15.19 -11.32 -4.43
CA ALA A 252 -15.11 -9.93 -4.90
C ALA A 252 -13.70 -9.34 -4.63
N ARG A 253 -13.13 -9.60 -3.47
CA ARG A 253 -11.77 -9.17 -3.10
C ARG A 253 -10.72 -9.80 -4.02
N GLU A 254 -10.80 -11.11 -4.27
CA GLU A 254 -9.92 -11.82 -5.21
C GLU A 254 -10.02 -11.24 -6.63
N ALA A 255 -11.23 -10.97 -7.12
CA ALA A 255 -11.44 -10.36 -8.42
C ALA A 255 -10.83 -8.94 -8.49
N SER A 256 -11.04 -8.11 -7.45
CA SER A 256 -10.44 -6.78 -7.35
C SER A 256 -8.92 -6.84 -7.29
N LEU A 257 -8.33 -7.76 -6.52
CA LEU A 257 -6.89 -7.94 -6.42
C LEU A 257 -6.28 -8.31 -7.77
N LYS A 258 -6.87 -9.29 -8.46
CA LYS A 258 -6.43 -9.69 -9.80
C LYS A 258 -6.56 -8.55 -10.82
N GLY A 259 -7.67 -7.80 -10.74
CA GLY A 259 -7.89 -6.62 -11.58
C GLY A 259 -6.82 -5.55 -11.34
N GLN A 260 -6.45 -5.31 -10.08
CA GLN A 260 -5.38 -4.41 -9.71
C GLN A 260 -4.04 -4.86 -10.28
N GLN A 261 -3.65 -6.12 -10.04
CA GLN A 261 -2.40 -6.70 -10.55
C GLN A 261 -2.30 -6.56 -12.06
N THR A 262 -3.37 -6.89 -12.78
CA THR A 262 -3.42 -6.80 -14.25
C THR A 262 -3.29 -5.34 -14.72
N ALA A 263 -3.97 -4.42 -14.05
CA ALA A 263 -3.92 -2.99 -14.39
C ALA A 263 -2.53 -2.39 -14.13
N LEU A 264 -1.89 -2.73 -13.00
CA LEU A 264 -0.55 -2.26 -12.67
C LEU A 264 0.52 -2.85 -13.59
N ALA A 265 0.43 -4.14 -13.92
CA ALA A 265 1.33 -4.77 -14.89
C ALA A 265 1.20 -4.11 -16.27
N ALA A 266 -0.02 -3.82 -16.72
CA ALA A 266 -0.25 -3.10 -17.98
C ALA A 266 0.26 -1.65 -17.93
N LEU A 267 0.10 -0.96 -16.80
CA LEU A 267 0.62 0.40 -16.61
C LEU A 267 2.16 0.42 -16.61
N ALA A 268 2.81 -0.61 -16.08
CA ALA A 268 4.26 -0.69 -15.97
C ALA A 268 5.00 -0.64 -17.32
N TRP A 269 4.37 -1.09 -18.41
CA TRP A 269 4.94 -1.00 -19.76
C TRP A 269 5.17 0.43 -20.26
N ASN A 270 4.51 1.43 -19.67
CA ASN A 270 4.61 2.83 -20.12
C ASN A 270 4.86 3.82 -18.97
N ASN A 271 4.45 3.48 -17.75
CA ASN A 271 4.62 4.29 -16.55
C ASN A 271 4.84 3.40 -15.31
N PRO A 272 6.03 2.78 -15.18
CA PRO A 272 6.33 1.89 -14.07
C PRO A 272 6.47 2.62 -12.72
N VAL A 273 6.84 3.90 -12.74
CA VAL A 273 6.86 4.75 -11.53
C VAL A 273 5.45 4.90 -10.98
N GLY A 274 4.48 5.32 -11.80
CA GLY A 274 3.08 5.43 -11.37
C GLY A 274 2.47 4.09 -10.94
N ALA A 275 2.80 2.99 -11.62
CA ALA A 275 2.38 1.65 -11.20
C ALA A 275 2.94 1.29 -9.81
N THR A 276 4.21 1.62 -9.56
CA THR A 276 4.88 1.41 -8.28
C THR A 276 4.22 2.23 -7.17
N GLU A 277 3.98 3.52 -7.39
CA GLU A 277 3.31 4.39 -6.41
C GLU A 277 1.92 3.88 -6.01
N MET A 278 1.12 3.48 -7.00
CA MET A 278 -0.21 2.90 -6.75
C MET A 278 -0.13 1.58 -5.97
N ASN A 279 0.82 0.71 -6.30
CA ASN A 279 1.02 -0.54 -5.57
C ASN A 279 1.42 -0.26 -4.11
N LEU A 280 2.35 0.66 -3.89
CA LEU A 280 2.82 1.06 -2.57
C LEU A 280 1.69 1.66 -1.72
N GLN A 281 0.81 2.46 -2.31
CA GLN A 281 -0.39 2.97 -1.64
C GLN A 281 -1.32 1.83 -1.20
N ALA A 282 -1.52 0.82 -2.04
CA ALA A 282 -2.33 -0.34 -1.68
C ALA A 282 -1.69 -1.17 -0.56
N MET A 283 -0.38 -1.39 -0.61
CA MET A 283 0.40 -2.04 0.45
C MET A 283 0.28 -1.30 1.79
N ASN A 284 0.39 0.03 1.79
CA ASN A 284 0.16 0.87 2.97
C ASN A 284 -1.26 0.66 3.55
N GLY A 285 -2.26 0.57 2.69
CA GLY A 285 -3.63 0.24 3.08
C GLY A 285 -3.75 -1.13 3.78
N ARG A 286 -3.00 -2.14 3.32
CA ARG A 286 -2.98 -3.47 3.95
C ARG A 286 -2.30 -3.44 5.33
N LEU A 287 -1.18 -2.74 5.48
CA LEU A 287 -0.50 -2.57 6.77
C LEU A 287 -1.38 -1.82 7.79
N ASN A 288 -2.06 -0.75 7.35
CA ASN A 288 -3.01 -0.02 8.19
C ASN A 288 -4.18 -0.90 8.64
N ARG A 289 -4.68 -1.78 7.75
CA ARG A 289 -5.68 -2.78 8.11
C ARG A 289 -5.13 -3.78 9.13
N ALA A 290 -3.94 -4.33 8.90
CA ALA A 290 -3.30 -5.26 9.84
C ALA A 290 -3.18 -4.62 11.24
N ARG A 291 -2.72 -3.38 11.32
CA ARG A 291 -2.67 -2.59 12.57
C ARG A 291 -4.05 -2.46 13.23
N THR A 292 -5.05 -2.06 12.47
CA THR A 292 -6.42 -1.92 12.98
C THR A 292 -6.94 -3.25 13.52
N MET A 293 -6.74 -4.36 12.80
CA MET A 293 -7.21 -5.67 13.23
C MET A 293 -6.48 -6.17 14.48
N ALA A 294 -5.17 -5.92 14.58
CA ALA A 294 -4.37 -6.22 15.76
C ALA A 294 -4.90 -5.49 17.01
N GLU A 295 -5.22 -4.20 16.89
CA GLU A 295 -5.77 -3.38 17.98
C GLU A 295 -7.11 -3.89 18.51
N HIS A 296 -7.91 -4.56 17.67
CA HIS A 296 -9.21 -5.14 18.07
C HIS A 296 -9.11 -6.63 18.45
N GLY A 297 -7.91 -7.23 18.45
CA GLY A 297 -7.71 -8.65 18.75
C GLY A 297 -8.16 -9.61 17.62
N ASN A 298 -8.41 -9.09 16.41
CA ASN A 298 -8.86 -9.85 15.25
C ASN A 298 -7.65 -10.46 14.51
N SER A 299 -7.05 -11.50 15.11
CA SER A 299 -5.82 -12.11 14.61
C SER A 299 -5.96 -12.67 13.19
N GLU A 300 -7.08 -13.32 12.84
CA GLU A 300 -7.29 -13.90 11.51
C GLU A 300 -7.34 -12.82 10.42
N GLU A 301 -8.10 -11.75 10.62
CA GLU A 301 -8.19 -10.64 9.68
C GLU A 301 -6.88 -9.86 9.55
N MET A 302 -6.10 -9.75 10.63
CA MET A 302 -4.75 -9.19 10.60
C MET A 302 -3.81 -10.07 9.78
N GLU A 303 -3.81 -11.38 9.99
CA GLU A 303 -3.00 -12.32 9.21
C GLU A 303 -3.34 -12.28 7.71
N ASN A 304 -4.63 -12.22 7.39
CA ASN A 304 -5.11 -12.05 6.02
C ASN A 304 -4.63 -10.74 5.39
N ALA A 305 -4.59 -9.64 6.17
CA ALA A 305 -4.06 -8.36 5.70
C ALA A 305 -2.54 -8.42 5.45
N LEU A 306 -1.77 -9.10 6.31
CA LEU A 306 -0.34 -9.32 6.12
C LEU A 306 -0.03 -10.25 4.93
N ALA A 307 -0.88 -11.25 4.68
CA ALA A 307 -0.76 -12.12 3.51
C ALA A 307 -0.93 -11.32 2.21
N LEU A 308 -1.96 -10.46 2.13
CA LEU A 308 -2.17 -9.56 0.99
C LEU A 308 -1.05 -8.52 0.84
N PHE A 309 -0.53 -7.98 1.95
CA PHE A 309 0.65 -7.11 1.93
C PHE A 309 1.85 -7.81 1.28
N LYS A 310 2.10 -9.08 1.64
CA LYS A 310 3.18 -9.87 1.05
C LYS A 310 2.95 -10.09 -0.45
N GLU A 311 1.71 -10.40 -0.85
CA GLU A 311 1.36 -10.63 -2.25
C GLU A 311 1.55 -9.37 -3.11
N MET A 312 1.08 -8.22 -2.64
CA MET A 312 1.31 -6.93 -3.31
C MET A 312 2.79 -6.56 -3.39
N GLY A 313 3.60 -7.01 -2.42
CA GLY A 313 5.05 -6.85 -2.50
C GLY A 313 5.69 -7.55 -3.71
N MET A 314 5.15 -8.69 -4.15
CA MET A 314 5.63 -9.38 -5.36
C MET A 314 5.26 -8.60 -6.63
N VAL A 315 4.11 -7.92 -6.64
CA VAL A 315 3.70 -7.04 -7.75
C VAL A 315 4.70 -5.91 -7.96
N GLY A 316 5.35 -5.41 -6.90
CA GLY A 316 6.42 -4.42 -7.03
C GLY A 316 7.63 -4.96 -7.80
N GLU A 317 8.03 -6.21 -7.53
CA GLU A 317 9.11 -6.90 -8.25
C GLU A 317 8.71 -7.14 -9.72
N ASP A 318 7.47 -7.55 -9.97
CA ASP A 318 6.94 -7.74 -11.33
C ASP A 318 6.94 -6.42 -12.13
N ILE A 319 6.58 -5.30 -11.50
CA ILE A 319 6.62 -3.97 -12.14
C ILE A 319 8.04 -3.59 -12.55
N ALA A 320 9.03 -3.81 -11.67
CA ALA A 320 10.43 -3.55 -11.98
C ALA A 320 10.94 -4.44 -13.13
N GLN A 321 10.56 -5.71 -13.13
CA GLN A 321 10.88 -6.63 -14.22
C GLN A 321 10.25 -6.19 -15.56
N ILE A 322 8.96 -5.83 -15.56
CA ILE A 322 8.28 -5.36 -16.77
C ILE A 322 8.94 -4.09 -17.32
N ALA A 323 9.29 -3.14 -16.44
CA ALA A 323 9.99 -1.93 -16.83
C ALA A 323 11.34 -2.24 -17.51
N GLN A 324 12.10 -3.19 -16.96
CA GLN A 324 13.35 -3.66 -17.55
C GLN A 324 13.13 -4.30 -18.93
N GLU A 325 12.12 -5.17 -19.07
CA GLU A 325 11.75 -5.81 -20.35
C GLU A 325 11.29 -4.78 -21.41
N ALA A 326 10.63 -3.71 -20.97
CA ALA A 326 10.23 -2.58 -21.80
C ALA A 326 11.41 -1.66 -22.18
N GLY A 327 12.61 -1.87 -21.63
CA GLY A 327 13.76 -0.98 -21.83
C GLY A 327 13.63 0.37 -21.14
N ILE A 328 12.74 0.49 -20.15
CA ILE A 328 12.54 1.68 -19.31
C ILE A 328 13.53 1.61 -18.14
N SER A 329 14.11 2.75 -17.76
CA SER A 329 14.99 2.81 -16.60
C SER A 329 14.26 2.39 -15.32
N VAL A 330 14.83 1.45 -14.58
CA VAL A 330 14.28 0.94 -13.32
C VAL A 330 14.80 1.69 -12.09
N ILE A 331 15.72 2.66 -12.25
CA ILE A 331 16.39 3.33 -11.13
C ILE A 331 15.38 3.95 -10.15
N GLU A 332 14.44 4.74 -10.66
CA GLU A 332 13.42 5.40 -9.85
C GLU A 332 12.44 4.39 -9.20
N VAL A 333 12.10 3.32 -9.93
CA VAL A 333 11.26 2.23 -9.42
C VAL A 333 11.94 1.53 -8.24
N GLU A 334 13.18 1.09 -8.41
CA GLU A 334 13.95 0.40 -7.38
C GLU A 334 14.22 1.30 -6.18
N GLU A 335 14.46 2.60 -6.40
CA GLU A 335 14.61 3.57 -5.34
C GLU A 335 13.32 3.71 -4.51
N LEU A 336 12.17 3.89 -5.16
CA LEU A 336 10.86 3.98 -4.50
C LEU A 336 10.55 2.70 -3.71
N LEU A 337 10.81 1.53 -4.29
CA LEU A 337 10.62 0.24 -3.63
C LEU A 337 11.56 0.06 -2.43
N ALA A 338 12.84 0.41 -2.55
CA ALA A 338 13.79 0.32 -1.44
C ALA A 338 13.38 1.23 -0.28
N GLN A 339 13.04 2.49 -0.54
CA GLN A 339 12.58 3.42 0.49
C GLN A 339 11.25 2.97 1.13
N ALA A 340 10.32 2.44 0.34
CA ALA A 340 9.06 1.93 0.86
C ALA A 340 9.26 0.69 1.72
N ASN A 341 10.10 -0.26 1.28
CA ASN A 341 10.42 -1.46 2.04
C ASN A 341 11.06 -1.10 3.39
N ALA A 342 11.99 -0.12 3.44
CA ALA A 342 12.55 0.39 4.69
C ALA A 342 11.45 0.93 5.64
N ARG A 343 10.57 1.81 5.14
CA ARG A 343 9.44 2.36 5.92
C ARG A 343 8.47 1.28 6.41
N HIS A 344 8.17 0.30 5.56
CA HIS A 344 7.26 -0.80 5.90
C HIS A 344 7.82 -1.69 7.01
N LEU A 345 9.14 -1.85 7.13
CA LEU A 345 9.74 -2.58 8.25
C LEU A 345 9.49 -1.87 9.57
N SER A 346 9.63 -0.54 9.58
CA SER A 346 9.30 0.29 10.76
C SER A 346 7.84 0.09 11.18
N ILE A 347 6.92 0.08 10.19
CA ILE A 347 5.49 -0.18 10.45
C ILE A 347 5.24 -1.59 10.99
N LEU A 348 5.93 -2.61 10.48
CA LEU A 348 5.81 -4.00 10.97
C LEU A 348 6.38 -4.17 12.38
N ASP A 349 7.42 -3.42 12.71
CA ASP A 349 7.96 -3.40 14.07
C ASP A 349 7.00 -2.73 15.05
N ASP A 350 6.43 -1.57 14.70
CA ASP A 350 5.36 -0.94 15.48
C ASP A 350 4.14 -1.86 15.66
N LEU A 351 3.82 -2.62 14.61
CA LEU A 351 2.74 -3.61 14.65
C LEU A 351 3.07 -4.75 15.63
N ASN A 352 4.31 -5.24 15.60
CA ASN A 352 4.78 -6.29 16.50
C ASN A 352 4.66 -5.88 17.98
N ASP A 353 4.94 -4.62 18.29
CA ASP A 353 4.88 -4.10 19.66
C ASP A 353 3.44 -4.03 20.22
N ARG A 354 2.44 -3.93 19.34
CA ARG A 354 1.03 -3.76 19.71
C ARG A 354 0.21 -5.02 19.56
N ALA A 355 0.64 -5.94 18.70
CA ALA A 355 -0.15 -7.10 18.34
C ALA A 355 -0.14 -8.15 19.46
N PRO A 356 -1.23 -8.94 19.60
CA PRO A 356 -1.24 -10.09 20.51
C PRO A 356 -0.09 -11.07 20.19
N HIS A 357 0.48 -11.75 21.18
CA HIS A 357 1.60 -12.70 20.96
C HIS A 357 1.33 -13.75 19.86
N GLN A 358 0.08 -14.17 19.67
CA GLN A 358 -0.33 -15.11 18.62
C GLN A 358 -0.06 -14.59 17.19
N ALA A 359 0.00 -13.27 17.02
CA ALA A 359 0.32 -12.59 15.76
C ALA A 359 1.80 -12.68 15.36
N GLY A 360 2.68 -12.94 16.32
CA GLY A 360 4.14 -12.88 16.15
C GLY A 360 4.66 -13.65 14.94
N PRO A 361 4.25 -14.92 14.71
CA PRO A 361 4.69 -15.69 13.54
C PRO A 361 4.31 -15.07 12.20
N ALA A 362 3.13 -14.45 12.10
CA ALA A 362 2.69 -13.81 10.86
C ALA A 362 3.47 -12.53 10.56
N ILE A 363 3.71 -11.71 11.60
CA ILE A 363 4.52 -10.50 11.50
C ILE A 363 5.98 -10.85 11.15
N ALA A 364 6.55 -11.88 11.78
CA ALA A 364 7.89 -12.36 11.46
C ALA A 364 8.04 -12.81 10.00
N ARG A 365 7.06 -13.56 9.47
CA ARG A 365 7.04 -13.96 8.04
C ARG A 365 6.95 -12.74 7.11
N ALA A 366 6.12 -11.75 7.45
CA ALA A 366 6.00 -10.52 6.67
C ALA A 366 7.31 -9.73 6.67
N ARG A 367 7.97 -9.62 7.84
CA ARG A 367 9.27 -8.96 8.00
C ARG A 367 10.35 -9.65 7.19
N GLN A 368 10.45 -10.98 7.24
CA GLN A 368 11.43 -11.74 6.46
C GLN A 368 11.24 -11.55 4.96
N ALA A 369 10.00 -11.62 4.46
CA ALA A 369 9.71 -11.37 3.05
C ALA A 369 10.12 -9.94 2.65
N LEU A 370 9.85 -8.96 3.52
CA LEU A 370 10.19 -7.57 3.29
C LEU A 370 11.71 -7.34 3.29
N MET A 371 12.47 -8.06 4.12
CA MET A 371 13.94 -7.98 4.12
C MET A 371 14.58 -8.54 2.87
N ASN A 372 14.05 -9.65 2.36
CA ASN A 372 14.51 -10.19 1.08
C ASN A 372 14.24 -9.20 -0.06
N ARG A 373 13.04 -8.60 -0.11
CA ARG A 373 12.72 -7.58 -1.12
C ARG A 373 13.57 -6.33 -0.99
N PHE A 374 13.79 -5.84 0.23
CA PHE A 374 14.65 -4.69 0.48
C PHE A 374 16.06 -4.93 -0.05
N ARG A 375 16.65 -6.10 0.23
CA ARG A 375 17.93 -6.50 -0.33
C ARG A 375 17.91 -6.50 -1.85
N ASN A 376 16.92 -7.15 -2.47
CA ASN A 376 16.82 -7.25 -3.93
C ASN A 376 16.80 -5.87 -4.58
N CYS A 377 15.96 -4.95 -4.09
CA CYS A 377 15.88 -3.57 -4.61
C CYS A 377 17.19 -2.80 -4.40
N LEU A 378 17.85 -2.97 -3.25
CA LEU A 378 19.15 -2.35 -3.01
C LEU A 378 20.21 -2.85 -3.99
N MET A 379 20.27 -4.15 -4.28
CA MET A 379 21.24 -4.70 -5.23
C MET A 379 20.93 -4.28 -6.67
N ALA A 380 19.66 -4.28 -7.07
CA ALA A 380 19.24 -3.78 -8.37
C ALA A 380 19.61 -2.30 -8.56
N LEU A 381 19.34 -1.46 -7.54
CA LEU A 381 19.74 -0.06 -7.53
C LEU A 381 21.25 0.11 -7.51
N ALA A 382 21.97 -0.71 -6.74
CA ALA A 382 23.44 -0.63 -6.63
C ALA A 382 24.15 -0.95 -7.94
N ASN A 383 23.54 -1.72 -8.84
CA ASN A 383 24.11 -1.94 -10.18
C ASN A 383 24.17 -0.64 -11.01
N GLU A 384 23.26 0.30 -10.77
CA GLU A 384 23.20 1.55 -11.51
C GLU A 384 23.73 2.76 -10.73
N ASN A 385 23.41 2.83 -9.44
CA ASN A 385 23.75 3.89 -8.50
C ASN A 385 24.08 3.33 -7.09
N PRO A 386 25.30 2.77 -6.90
CA PRO A 386 25.74 2.21 -5.63
C PRO A 386 25.69 3.20 -4.46
N ALA A 387 26.05 4.48 -4.68
CA ALA A 387 26.01 5.48 -3.62
C ALA A 387 24.58 5.66 -3.09
N ARG A 388 23.59 5.78 -3.97
CA ARG A 388 22.19 5.96 -3.55
C ARG A 388 21.64 4.73 -2.82
N ALA A 389 21.96 3.52 -3.29
CA ALA A 389 21.61 2.30 -2.60
C ALA A 389 22.22 2.26 -1.18
N MET A 390 23.48 2.68 -1.04
CA MET A 390 24.15 2.77 0.25
C MET A 390 23.45 3.77 1.19
N GLU A 391 23.12 4.98 0.73
CA GLU A 391 22.42 5.99 1.53
C GLU A 391 21.08 5.49 2.09
N ILE A 392 20.30 4.80 1.26
CA ILE A 392 19.01 4.22 1.68
C ILE A 392 19.22 3.13 2.72
N ASN A 393 20.19 2.24 2.50
CA ASN A 393 20.53 1.18 3.46
C ASN A 393 20.99 1.76 4.81
N LEU A 394 21.89 2.74 4.79
CA LEU A 394 22.40 3.40 6.00
C LEU A 394 21.29 4.14 6.77
N THR A 395 20.33 4.74 6.05
CA THR A 395 19.15 5.34 6.67
C THR A 395 18.30 4.28 7.37
N ALA A 396 18.04 3.15 6.73
CA ALA A 396 17.30 2.04 7.33
C ALA A 396 18.04 1.47 8.57
N MET A 397 19.36 1.32 8.50
CA MET A 397 20.20 0.90 9.63
C MET A 397 20.08 1.86 10.81
N ARG A 398 20.10 3.18 10.55
CA ARG A 398 19.93 4.21 11.58
C ARG A 398 18.58 4.07 12.29
N GLU A 399 17.50 3.80 11.54
CA GLU A 399 16.18 3.55 12.14
C GLU A 399 16.18 2.31 13.06
N ARG A 400 16.89 1.23 12.69
CA ARG A 400 17.00 0.03 13.53
C ARG A 400 17.74 0.33 14.83
N LEU A 401 18.83 1.08 14.78
CA LEU A 401 19.55 1.50 16.00
C LEU A 401 18.71 2.42 16.87
N GLY A 402 18.01 3.39 16.28
CA GLY A 402 17.06 4.24 17.00
C GLY A 402 15.95 3.44 17.67
N ARG A 403 15.47 2.36 17.04
CA ARG A 403 14.52 1.42 17.67
C ARG A 403 15.15 0.66 18.83
N ALA A 404 16.36 0.14 18.69
CA ALA A 404 17.07 -0.54 19.78
C ALA A 404 17.25 0.39 20.99
N GLU A 405 17.53 1.67 20.75
CA GLU A 405 17.63 2.70 21.78
C GLU A 405 16.26 3.00 22.45
N ALA A 406 15.22 3.20 21.65
CA ALA A 406 13.87 3.49 22.14
C ALA A 406 13.28 2.31 22.93
N ARG A 407 13.70 1.08 22.64
CA ARG A 407 13.24 -0.16 23.26
C ARG A 407 14.26 -0.77 24.22
N ALA A 408 15.22 0.02 24.75
CA ALA A 408 16.31 -0.47 25.59
C ALA A 408 15.87 -1.29 26.83
N GLU A 409 14.63 -1.11 27.28
CA GLU A 409 14.03 -1.83 28.41
C GLU A 409 13.61 -3.28 28.06
N TYR A 410 13.48 -3.61 26.77
CA TYR A 410 12.92 -4.87 26.28
C TYR A 410 13.97 -5.67 25.49
N VAL A 411 14.54 -6.69 26.14
CA VAL A 411 15.66 -7.49 25.61
C VAL A 411 15.36 -8.06 24.22
N GLU A 412 14.20 -8.72 24.04
CA GLU A 412 13.84 -9.36 22.75
C GLU A 412 13.70 -8.33 21.61
N GLU A 413 13.23 -7.12 21.93
CA GLU A 413 13.01 -6.06 20.94
C GLU A 413 14.33 -5.40 20.52
N VAL A 414 15.26 -5.23 21.46
CA VAL A 414 16.64 -4.80 21.20
C VAL A 414 17.35 -5.83 20.34
N GLU A 415 17.29 -7.11 20.71
CA GLU A 415 17.94 -8.19 19.96
C GLU A 415 17.39 -8.28 18.52
N SER A 416 16.07 -8.18 18.35
CA SER A 416 15.46 -8.18 17.02
C SER A 416 15.87 -6.97 16.18
N ALA A 417 15.99 -5.78 16.79
CA ALA A 417 16.45 -4.58 16.08
C ALA A 417 17.92 -4.70 15.66
N LEU A 418 18.77 -5.27 16.52
CA LEU A 418 20.18 -5.51 16.22
C LEU A 418 20.39 -6.59 15.15
N GLU A 419 19.57 -7.65 15.14
CA GLU A 419 19.59 -8.66 14.08
C GLU A 419 19.26 -8.05 12.70
N GLN A 420 18.24 -7.19 12.64
CA GLN A 420 17.92 -6.43 11.43
C GLN A 420 19.06 -5.49 11.02
N PHE A 421 19.67 -4.79 11.98
CA PHE A 421 20.83 -3.93 11.73
C PHE A 421 22.01 -4.71 11.16
N GLU A 422 22.36 -5.86 11.74
CA GLU A 422 23.46 -6.70 11.25
C GLU A 422 23.20 -7.21 9.83
N THR A 423 21.96 -7.61 9.54
CA THR A 423 21.51 -8.02 8.21
C THR A 423 21.70 -6.89 7.18
N MET A 424 21.26 -5.67 7.51
CA MET A 424 21.46 -4.50 6.65
C MET A 424 22.93 -4.10 6.51
N ALA A 425 23.73 -4.30 7.56
CA ALA A 425 25.17 -4.07 7.50
C ALA A 425 25.85 -5.06 6.52
N GLU A 426 25.36 -6.28 6.39
CA GLU A 426 25.80 -7.23 5.34
C GLU A 426 25.39 -6.77 3.95
N PHE A 427 24.19 -6.18 3.78
CA PHE A 427 23.80 -5.57 2.51
C PHE A 427 24.74 -4.42 2.14
N GLY A 428 25.21 -3.64 3.13
CA GLY A 428 26.21 -2.59 2.90
C GLY A 428 27.53 -3.13 2.33
N GLU A 429 28.02 -4.26 2.85
CA GLU A 429 29.22 -4.92 2.32
C GLU A 429 29.00 -5.49 0.90
N GLU A 430 27.78 -5.90 0.58
CA GLU A 430 27.42 -6.33 -0.78
C GLU A 430 27.38 -5.15 -1.76
N ILE A 431 26.76 -4.02 -1.38
CA ILE A 431 26.72 -2.79 -2.17
C ILE A 431 28.13 -2.25 -2.44
N SER A 432 29.03 -2.24 -1.44
CA SER A 432 30.44 -1.86 -1.60
C SER A 432 31.15 -2.73 -2.65
N ARG A 433 30.92 -4.05 -2.61
CA ARG A 433 31.49 -4.97 -3.61
C ARG A 433 30.92 -4.72 -5.01
N MET A 434 29.61 -4.48 -5.13
CA MET A 434 29.00 -4.15 -6.40
C MET A 434 29.54 -2.83 -6.97
N ALA A 435 29.76 -1.82 -6.12
CA ALA A 435 30.39 -0.56 -6.52
C ALA A 435 31.78 -0.79 -7.15
N GLN A 436 32.59 -1.68 -6.55
CA GLN A 436 33.88 -2.10 -7.09
C GLN A 436 33.76 -2.88 -8.39
N GLU A 437 32.81 -3.82 -8.48
CA GLU A 437 32.61 -4.68 -9.66
C GLU A 437 32.13 -3.89 -10.88
N VAL A 438 31.20 -2.95 -10.68
CA VAL A 438 30.67 -2.08 -11.72
C VAL A 438 31.60 -0.88 -12.00
N GLY A 439 32.49 -0.55 -11.05
CA GLY A 439 33.40 0.59 -11.16
C GLY A 439 32.71 1.96 -11.06
N LYS A 440 31.58 2.03 -10.35
CA LYS A 440 30.80 3.25 -10.10
C LYS A 440 30.80 3.55 -8.61
N ASP A 441 30.88 4.82 -8.24
CA ASP A 441 30.71 5.33 -6.86
C ASP A 441 31.54 4.65 -5.75
N GLU A 442 32.59 3.90 -6.09
CA GLU A 442 33.37 3.10 -5.13
C GLU A 442 33.86 3.96 -3.94
N GLU A 443 34.56 5.05 -4.23
CA GLU A 443 35.08 5.96 -3.20
C GLU A 443 33.96 6.56 -2.34
N LYS A 444 32.84 6.94 -2.98
CA LYS A 444 31.71 7.53 -2.28
C LYS A 444 31.03 6.53 -1.33
N VAL A 445 30.91 5.28 -1.76
CA VAL A 445 30.35 4.21 -0.94
C VAL A 445 31.23 3.92 0.27
N GLU A 446 32.56 3.86 0.10
CA GLU A 446 33.49 3.66 1.21
C GLU A 446 33.49 4.83 2.20
N GLU A 447 33.43 6.08 1.71
CA GLU A 447 33.29 7.29 2.52
C GLU A 447 32.01 7.22 3.39
N LEU A 448 30.86 6.97 2.78
CA LEU A 448 29.57 6.83 3.47
C LEU A 448 29.59 5.77 4.56
N LEU A 449 30.21 4.61 4.29
CA LEU A 449 30.31 3.52 5.26
C LEU A 449 31.18 3.88 6.46
N ILE A 450 32.28 4.59 6.21
CA ILE A 450 33.18 5.04 7.28
C ILE A 450 32.50 6.06 8.18
N GLU A 451 31.90 7.09 7.59
CA GLU A 451 31.17 8.13 8.33
C GLU A 451 30.06 7.51 9.16
N ALA A 452 29.28 6.61 8.56
CA ALA A 452 28.20 5.94 9.25
C ALA A 452 28.68 5.03 10.38
N THR A 453 29.83 4.36 10.25
CA THR A 453 30.33 3.46 11.30
C THR A 453 30.63 4.22 12.59
N SER A 454 31.19 5.43 12.50
CA SER A 454 31.46 6.26 13.67
C SER A 454 30.17 6.58 14.44
N VAL A 455 29.16 7.10 13.73
CA VAL A 455 27.83 7.42 14.29
C VAL A 455 27.13 6.18 14.85
N GLN A 456 27.22 5.04 14.16
CA GLN A 456 26.62 3.79 14.62
C GLN A 456 27.25 3.29 15.92
N LEU A 457 28.58 3.41 16.06
CA LEU A 457 29.28 3.03 17.28
C LEU A 457 28.90 3.93 18.46
N GLU A 458 28.74 5.24 18.25
CA GLU A 458 28.22 6.15 19.28
C GLU A 458 26.87 5.69 19.82
N VAL A 459 25.90 5.45 18.93
CA VAL A 459 24.57 4.98 19.33
C VAL A 459 24.66 3.61 20.02
N LEU A 460 25.46 2.67 19.52
CA LEU A 460 25.61 1.36 20.15
C LEU A 460 26.20 1.44 21.56
N ILE A 461 27.12 2.38 21.83
CA ILE A 461 27.65 2.64 23.18
C ILE A 461 26.54 3.15 24.09
N GLU A 462 25.75 4.13 23.64
CA GLU A 462 24.63 4.68 24.42
C GLU A 462 23.57 3.62 24.73
N VAL A 463 23.23 2.77 23.74
CA VAL A 463 22.30 1.65 23.95
C VAL A 463 22.88 0.66 24.95
N TRP A 464 24.17 0.33 24.86
CA TRP A 464 24.84 -0.61 25.78
C TRP A 464 24.73 -0.18 27.26
N GLU A 465 24.83 1.12 27.52
CA GLU A 465 24.74 1.68 28.87
C GLU A 465 23.32 1.61 29.45
N ARG A 466 22.30 1.69 28.58
CA ARG A 466 20.88 1.74 28.97
C ARG A 466 20.21 0.37 29.07
N VAL A 467 20.67 -0.61 28.30
CA VAL A 467 20.01 -1.92 28.24
C VAL A 467 20.30 -2.80 29.47
N ALA A 468 19.41 -3.77 29.69
CA ALA A 468 19.62 -4.83 30.66
C ALA A 468 20.85 -5.69 30.31
N GLU A 469 21.49 -6.28 31.33
CA GLU A 469 22.73 -7.07 31.15
C GLU A 469 22.58 -8.24 30.16
N GLN A 470 21.36 -8.79 30.04
CA GLN A 470 21.06 -9.88 29.12
C GLN A 470 21.20 -9.45 27.64
N ALA A 471 20.94 -8.19 27.30
CA ALA A 471 21.03 -7.68 25.93
C ALA A 471 22.44 -7.19 25.55
N ARG A 472 23.29 -6.87 26.53
CA ARG A 472 24.67 -6.38 26.30
C ARG A 472 25.50 -7.26 25.36
N PRO A 473 25.47 -8.61 25.47
CA PRO A 473 26.20 -9.49 24.56
C PRO A 473 25.85 -9.28 23.07
N ALA A 474 24.60 -8.94 22.75
CA ALA A 474 24.20 -8.69 21.37
C ALA A 474 24.85 -7.42 20.83
N ILE A 475 24.83 -6.33 21.61
CA ILE A 475 25.44 -5.06 21.26
C ILE A 475 26.96 -5.18 21.15
N GLU A 476 27.61 -5.90 22.08
CA GLU A 476 29.04 -6.19 22.04
C GLU A 476 29.45 -6.89 20.73
N ARG A 477 28.65 -7.85 20.25
CA ARG A 477 28.90 -8.55 18.98
C ARG A 477 28.77 -7.62 17.78
N VAL A 478 27.74 -6.78 17.77
CA VAL A 478 27.49 -5.81 16.69
C VAL A 478 28.65 -4.80 16.60
N MET A 479 29.06 -4.23 17.74
CA MET A 479 30.22 -3.31 17.81
C MET A 479 31.51 -3.99 17.33
N ALA A 480 31.76 -5.23 17.74
CA ALA A 480 32.95 -5.96 17.31
C ALA A 480 32.99 -6.18 15.79
N LYS A 481 31.87 -6.61 15.18
CA LYS A 481 31.79 -6.76 13.72
C LYS A 481 31.97 -5.43 12.99
N ALA A 482 31.36 -4.35 13.48
CA ALA A 482 31.51 -3.01 12.92
C ALA A 482 32.98 -2.55 12.94
N LEU A 483 33.67 -2.72 14.07
CA LEU A 483 35.10 -2.38 14.20
C LEU A 483 35.99 -3.23 13.28
N ILE A 484 35.71 -4.53 13.14
CA ILE A 484 36.46 -5.41 12.22
C ILE A 484 36.30 -4.93 10.76
N ARG A 485 35.08 -4.57 10.35
CA ARG A 485 34.80 -4.04 9.01
C ARG A 485 35.48 -2.69 8.80
N HIS A 486 35.38 -1.79 9.78
CA HIS A 486 36.05 -0.49 9.77
C HIS A 486 37.57 -0.61 9.66
N GLU A 487 38.21 -1.46 10.46
CA GLU A 487 39.65 -1.70 10.41
C GLU A 487 40.11 -2.17 9.01
N LYS A 488 39.36 -3.07 8.38
CA LYS A 488 39.64 -3.52 7.00
C LYS A 488 39.52 -2.36 6.01
N ARG A 489 38.51 -1.50 6.17
CA ARG A 489 38.24 -0.36 5.29
C ARG A 489 39.30 0.73 5.40
N VAL A 490 39.67 1.12 6.63
CA VAL A 490 40.72 2.10 6.91
C VAL A 490 42.05 1.68 6.27
N ARG A 491 42.45 0.41 6.42
CA ARG A 491 43.67 -0.10 5.77
C ARG A 491 43.65 0.05 4.24
N THR A 492 42.50 -0.14 3.61
CA THR A 492 42.34 0.04 2.15
C THR A 492 42.45 1.51 1.75
N LEU A 493 41.88 2.43 2.55
CA LEU A 493 41.93 3.87 2.30
C LEU A 493 43.30 4.48 2.59
N GLU A 494 43.98 4.06 3.65
CA GLU A 494 45.35 4.48 3.97
C GLU A 494 46.31 4.13 2.83
N GLN A 495 46.14 2.97 2.18
CA GLN A 495 46.89 2.60 0.97
C GLN A 495 46.63 3.54 -0.21
N ARG A 496 45.48 4.23 -0.22
CA ARG A 496 45.08 5.23 -1.20
C ARG A 496 45.39 6.67 -0.75
N GLY A 497 45.96 6.85 0.44
CA GLY A 497 46.30 8.17 1.00
C GLY A 497 45.10 8.95 1.53
N ILE A 498 43.98 8.29 1.81
CA ILE A 498 42.76 8.89 2.36
C ILE A 498 42.75 8.68 3.88
N GLU A 499 42.65 9.76 4.64
CA GLU A 499 42.58 9.73 6.11
C GLU A 499 41.15 9.40 6.56
N ALA A 500 41.01 8.46 7.48
CA ALA A 500 39.71 8.06 8.02
C ALA A 500 39.33 8.91 9.25
N PRO A 501 38.04 9.24 9.45
CA PRO A 501 37.53 9.85 10.67
C PRO A 501 37.92 9.04 11.91
N GLU A 502 38.22 9.75 13.00
CA GLU A 502 38.45 9.13 14.30
C GLU A 502 37.18 8.45 14.82
N LEU A 503 37.35 7.26 15.37
CA LEU A 503 36.28 6.52 16.03
C LEU A 503 35.93 7.15 17.38
N PRO A 504 34.67 7.00 17.84
CA PRO A 504 34.28 7.51 19.14
C PRO A 504 35.04 6.83 20.28
N VAL A 505 35.28 7.59 21.35
CA VAL A 505 35.98 7.07 22.53
C VAL A 505 35.09 6.10 23.29
N MET A 506 35.39 4.81 23.17
CA MET A 506 34.69 3.77 23.94
C MET A 506 35.10 3.80 25.43
N PRO A 507 34.11 3.74 26.36
CA PRO A 507 34.37 3.54 27.78
C PRO A 507 35.21 2.28 28.04
N PRO A 508 36.14 2.28 29.02
CA PRO A 508 37.08 1.16 29.22
C PRO A 508 36.42 -0.22 29.37
N MET A 509 35.31 -0.27 30.11
CA MET A 509 34.55 -1.51 30.31
C MET A 509 33.93 -2.02 29.00
N VAL A 510 33.34 -1.13 28.19
CA VAL A 510 32.78 -1.50 26.88
C VAL A 510 33.89 -1.97 25.95
N ARG A 511 35.00 -1.23 25.90
CA ARG A 511 36.17 -1.56 25.09
C ARG A 511 36.69 -2.97 25.39
N GLU A 512 36.91 -3.31 26.65
CA GLU A 512 37.43 -4.63 27.05
C GLU A 512 36.51 -5.77 26.55
N ARG A 513 35.20 -5.59 26.70
CA ARG A 513 34.18 -6.56 26.26
C ARG A 513 34.17 -6.70 24.74
N VAL A 514 34.20 -5.60 24.01
CA VAL A 514 34.22 -5.59 22.54
C VAL A 514 35.52 -6.20 22.00
N GLU A 515 36.68 -5.88 22.60
CA GLU A 515 37.95 -6.50 22.24
C GLU A 515 37.95 -8.02 22.48
N GLN A 516 37.29 -8.49 23.55
CA GLN A 516 37.08 -9.91 23.75
C GLN A 516 36.26 -10.53 22.61
N ARG A 517 35.16 -9.89 22.19
CA ARG A 517 34.36 -10.35 21.03
C ARG A 517 35.15 -10.36 19.73
N ILE A 518 36.00 -9.36 19.48
CA ILE A 518 36.88 -9.32 18.31
C ILE A 518 37.84 -10.52 18.32
N ARG A 519 38.43 -10.86 19.48
CA ARG A 519 39.29 -12.04 19.61
C ARG A 519 38.53 -13.33 19.35
N GLU A 520 37.34 -13.49 19.92
CA GLU A 520 36.46 -14.65 19.71
C GLU A 520 36.11 -14.83 18.23
N GLN A 521 35.75 -13.73 17.55
CA GLN A 521 35.41 -13.73 16.12
C GLN A 521 36.60 -14.14 15.24
N ARG A 522 37.79 -13.58 15.48
CA ARG A 522 39.00 -13.93 14.72
C ARG A 522 39.38 -15.40 14.87
N ILE A 523 39.27 -15.95 16.09
CA ILE A 523 39.54 -17.38 16.34
C ILE A 523 38.52 -18.25 15.58
N TRP A 524 37.26 -17.85 15.53
CA TRP A 524 36.22 -18.56 14.79
C TRP A 524 36.51 -18.55 13.27
N GLU A 525 36.85 -17.39 12.70
CA GLU A 525 37.22 -17.24 11.28
C GLU A 525 38.47 -18.06 10.91
N GLU A 526 39.47 -18.12 11.78
CA GLU A 526 40.67 -18.95 11.58
C GLU A 526 40.34 -20.46 11.56
N ARG A 527 39.44 -20.91 12.44
CA ARG A 527 39.00 -22.31 12.50
C ARG A 527 38.16 -22.70 11.29
N GLU A 528 37.22 -21.86 10.87
CA GLU A 528 36.46 -22.09 9.65
C GLU A 528 37.37 -22.05 8.41
N GLY A 529 38.31 -21.11 8.36
CA GLY A 529 39.31 -21.03 7.30
C GLY A 529 40.26 -22.23 7.23
N MET A 530 40.46 -22.96 8.34
CA MET A 530 41.16 -24.25 8.35
C MET A 530 40.28 -25.40 7.85
N LEU A 531 39.00 -25.43 8.23
CA LEU A 531 38.04 -26.45 7.77
C LEU A 531 37.72 -26.30 6.27
N GLY A 532 37.56 -25.07 5.76
CA GLY A 532 37.33 -24.78 4.34
C GLY A 532 38.51 -25.13 3.43
N ARG A 533 39.76 -25.14 3.94
CA ARG A 533 40.94 -25.60 3.19
C ARG A 533 41.06 -27.13 3.10
N THR A 534 40.31 -27.88 3.90
CA THR A 534 40.29 -29.36 3.82
C THR A 534 39.24 -29.90 2.84
N ALA A 535 38.38 -29.04 2.30
CA ALA A 535 37.39 -29.40 1.28
C ALA A 535 37.85 -28.90 -0.10
N SER A 536 38.62 -29.72 -0.82
CA SER A 536 38.80 -29.56 -2.26
C SER A 536 37.48 -29.88 -2.98
N PRO A 537 37.05 -29.14 -4.01
CA PRO A 537 35.82 -29.45 -4.75
C PRO A 537 36.04 -30.69 -5.62
N GLY A 538 35.84 -31.87 -5.03
CA GLY A 538 35.73 -33.12 -5.76
C GLY A 538 34.42 -33.13 -6.55
N ALA A 539 34.52 -33.33 -7.87
CA ALA A 539 33.42 -33.47 -8.81
C ALA A 539 32.27 -34.35 -8.29
N PRO A 540 31.01 -34.10 -8.70
CA PRO A 540 29.87 -34.90 -8.27
C PRO A 540 30.01 -36.34 -8.79
N GLY A 541 30.45 -37.23 -7.90
CA GLY A 541 30.39 -38.67 -8.12
C GLY A 541 28.94 -39.11 -8.21
N ARG A 542 28.59 -39.68 -9.37
CA ARG A 542 27.29 -40.34 -9.59
C ARG A 542 27.02 -41.33 -8.46
N VAL A 543 25.97 -41.09 -7.68
CA VAL A 543 25.42 -42.09 -6.78
C VAL A 543 24.61 -43.07 -7.63
N SER A 544 25.27 -44.18 -7.99
CA SER A 544 24.63 -45.36 -8.57
C SER A 544 23.66 -45.95 -7.54
N CYS A 545 22.36 -45.87 -7.81
CA CYS A 545 21.32 -46.53 -7.02
C CYS A 545 21.46 -48.07 -7.14
N PRO A 546 21.77 -48.83 -6.07
CA PRO A 546 21.99 -50.26 -6.16
C PRO A 546 20.72 -51.09 -5.93
N ARG A 547 19.55 -50.66 -6.45
CA ARG A 547 18.31 -51.43 -6.28
C ARG A 547 17.31 -51.47 -7.44
N CYS A 548 17.68 -51.04 -8.64
CA CYS A 548 16.86 -51.26 -9.84
C CYS A 548 17.52 -52.31 -10.76
N ARG A 549 17.45 -53.58 -10.35
CA ARG A 549 17.55 -54.76 -11.23
C ARG A 549 16.62 -55.84 -10.69
N SER A 550 15.42 -55.91 -11.22
CA SER A 550 14.64 -57.13 -11.52
C SER A 550 13.44 -56.69 -12.34
#